data_AF-A0A8J6TMI3-F1
#
_entry.id   AF-A0A8J6TMI3-F1
#
_cell.length_a   1.000
_cell.length_b   1.000
_cell.length_c   1.000
_cell.angle_alpha   90.00
_cell.angle_beta   90.00
_cell.angle_gamma   90.00
#
_symmetry.space_group_name_H-M   'P 1'
#
loop_
_entity.id
_entity.type
_entity.pdbx_description
1 polymer ?
#
loop_
_entity_poly.entity_id
_entity_poly.type
_entity_poly.pdbx_seq_one_letter_code
_entity_poly.pdbx_strand_id
1 'polypeptide(L)'
;MQLKENVLKKILEELNCGRHVRDLALNHNEQKLISRFQFLTHKPLFVILNSGEKNFGRNQELLAKIEAKYQVVEFAGNFEMDLAAFSDSEEAGLFMAEMGIAESARDRMTRFAYEILGRISFITVGADEVRAWTLRT
;
A
#
# COMPACT_ATOMS: atom_id res chain seq x y z
N MET A 1 18.97 2.75 -29.56
CA MET A 1 18.67 4.19 -29.35
C MET A 1 17.19 4.49 -29.64
N GLN A 2 16.67 4.05 -30.79
CA GLN A 2 15.28 4.31 -31.23
C GLN A 2 14.17 3.75 -30.32
N LEU A 3 14.35 2.55 -29.75
CA LEU A 3 13.37 1.96 -28.83
C LEU A 3 13.15 2.83 -27.56
N LYS A 4 14.23 3.37 -27.00
CA LYS A 4 14.16 4.23 -25.80
C LYS A 4 13.40 5.52 -26.08
N GLU A 5 13.68 6.14 -27.23
CA GLU A 5 13.02 7.36 -27.65
C GLU A 5 11.51 7.16 -27.85
N ASN A 6 11.11 6.06 -28.49
CA ASN A 6 9.71 5.73 -28.70
C ASN A 6 8.95 5.55 -27.37
N VAL A 7 9.54 4.83 -26.41
CA VAL A 7 8.94 4.64 -25.07
C VAL A 7 8.79 5.97 -24.34
N LEU A 8 9.79 6.85 -24.42
CA LEU A 8 9.72 8.16 -23.78
C LEU A 8 8.68 9.09 -24.42
N LYS A 9 8.51 9.03 -25.76
CA LYS A 9 7.44 9.76 -26.46
C LYS A 9 6.05 9.29 -26.01
N LYS A 10 5.84 7.97 -25.94
CA LYS A 10 4.60 7.38 -25.40
C LYS A 10 4.34 7.88 -23.97
N ILE A 11 5.36 7.83 -23.09
CA ILE A 11 5.24 8.34 -21.71
C ILE A 11 4.89 9.84 -21.68
N LEU A 12 5.52 10.64 -22.53
CA LEU A 12 5.27 12.07 -22.61
C LEU A 12 3.82 12.37 -23.02
N GLU A 13 3.30 11.69 -24.05
CA GLU A 13 1.90 11.83 -24.49
C GLU A 13 0.92 11.52 -23.36
N GLU A 14 1.17 10.45 -22.62
CA GLU A 14 0.34 9.99 -21.52
C GLU A 14 0.34 10.97 -20.34
N LEU A 15 1.52 11.45 -19.97
CA LEU A 15 1.66 12.48 -18.94
C LEU A 15 0.99 13.79 -19.33
N ASN A 16 1.06 14.20 -20.61
CA ASN A 16 0.37 15.39 -21.12
C ASN A 16 -1.15 15.25 -21.07
N CYS A 17 -1.68 14.02 -21.14
CA CYS A 17 -3.10 13.73 -20.92
C CYS A 17 -3.47 13.56 -19.43
N GLY A 18 -2.55 13.78 -18.49
CA GLY A 18 -2.77 13.60 -17.05
C GLY A 18 -2.87 12.13 -16.60
N ARG A 19 -2.40 11.18 -17.42
CA ARG A 19 -2.35 9.75 -17.07
C ARG A 19 -1.01 9.40 -16.45
N HIS A 20 -1.00 8.45 -15.51
CA HIS A 20 0.21 8.09 -14.76
C HIS A 20 1.02 7.03 -15.50
N VAL A 21 2.35 7.06 -15.33
CA VAL A 21 3.24 6.05 -15.94
C VAL A 21 2.96 4.64 -15.39
N ARG A 22 2.46 4.50 -14.15
CA ARG A 22 2.07 3.20 -13.58
C ARG A 22 0.87 2.55 -14.30
N ASP A 23 0.04 3.35 -14.97
CA ASP A 23 -1.16 2.87 -15.67
C ASP A 23 -0.83 2.40 -17.10
N LEU A 24 0.42 2.58 -17.55
CA LEU A 24 0.86 2.20 -18.88
C LEU A 24 1.21 0.72 -18.95
N ALA A 25 0.63 0.04 -19.95
CA ALA A 25 1.08 -1.27 -20.37
C ALA A 25 2.48 -1.15 -21.01
N LEU A 26 3.51 -1.39 -20.19
CA LEU A 26 4.92 -1.47 -20.58
C LEU A 26 5.40 -2.90 -20.38
N ASN A 27 6.03 -3.48 -21.39
CA ASN A 27 6.64 -4.80 -21.28
C ASN A 27 7.94 -4.75 -20.43
N HIS A 28 8.47 -5.91 -20.07
CA HIS A 28 9.67 -6.03 -19.21
C HIS A 28 10.89 -5.24 -19.71
N ASN A 29 11.12 -5.24 -21.02
CA ASN A 29 12.25 -4.51 -21.60
C ASN A 29 12.03 -2.99 -21.51
N GLU A 30 10.80 -2.52 -21.74
CA GLU A 30 10.42 -1.12 -21.60
C GLU A 30 10.53 -0.65 -20.14
N GLN A 31 10.04 -1.45 -19.18
CA GLN A 31 10.18 -1.17 -17.75
C GLN A 31 11.65 -1.05 -17.32
N LYS A 32 12.51 -1.97 -17.77
CA LYS A 32 13.95 -1.89 -17.52
C LYS A 32 14.57 -0.63 -18.09
N LEU A 33 14.17 -0.22 -19.30
CA LEU A 33 14.67 0.99 -19.95
C LEU A 33 14.32 2.25 -19.15
N ILE A 34 13.11 2.31 -18.59
CA ILE A 34 12.65 3.50 -17.85
C ILE A 34 13.02 3.48 -16.36
N SER A 35 13.48 2.34 -15.83
CA SER A 35 13.80 2.16 -14.40
C SER A 35 14.76 3.23 -13.85
N ARG A 36 15.73 3.69 -14.65
CA ARG A 36 16.72 4.70 -14.21
C ARG A 36 16.17 6.12 -14.09
N PHE A 37 15.03 6.41 -14.70
CA PHE A 37 14.41 7.74 -14.62
C PHE A 37 13.65 7.97 -13.32
N GLN A 38 13.28 6.89 -12.61
CA GLN A 38 12.60 6.98 -11.30
C GLN A 38 11.36 7.90 -11.31
N PHE A 39 10.53 7.81 -12.36
CA PHE A 39 9.31 8.61 -12.48
C PHE A 39 8.42 8.48 -11.24
N LEU A 40 8.02 9.61 -10.66
CA LEU A 40 7.15 9.63 -9.48
C LEU A 40 5.79 8.95 -9.76
N THR A 41 5.22 9.21 -10.94
CA THR A 41 3.94 8.62 -11.38
C THR A 41 4.05 7.15 -11.78
N HIS A 42 5.26 6.57 -11.81
CA HIS A 42 5.47 5.13 -11.98
C HIS A 42 5.51 4.38 -10.64
N LYS A 43 5.82 5.07 -9.53
CA LYS A 43 5.82 4.43 -8.21
C LYS A 43 4.44 3.85 -7.89
N PRO A 44 4.37 2.65 -7.28
CA PRO A 44 3.10 2.11 -6.80
C PRO A 44 2.40 3.08 -5.85
N LEU A 45 1.07 3.02 -5.81
CA LEU A 45 0.22 3.91 -5.02
C LEU A 45 -0.95 3.12 -4.45
N PHE A 46 -1.25 3.37 -3.17
CA PHE A 46 -2.52 3.02 -2.55
C PHE A 46 -3.06 4.24 -1.80
N VAL A 47 -4.33 4.20 -1.45
CA VAL A 47 -5.04 5.28 -0.77
C VAL A 47 -5.32 4.88 0.67
N ILE A 48 -5.09 5.81 1.60
CA ILE A 48 -5.53 5.67 2.98
C ILE A 48 -6.71 6.61 3.16
N LEU A 49 -7.89 6.05 3.38
CA LEU A 49 -9.08 6.83 3.72
C LEU A 49 -9.11 7.01 5.24
N ASN A 50 -8.73 8.19 5.72
CA ASN A 50 -8.85 8.53 7.13
C ASN A 50 -10.28 8.95 7.46
N SER A 51 -11.00 8.08 8.16
CA SER A 51 -12.37 8.27 8.61
C SER A 51 -12.39 8.65 10.08
N GLY A 52 -13.30 9.56 10.45
CA GLY A 52 -13.62 9.76 11.86
C GLY A 52 -14.25 8.48 12.43
N GLU A 53 -14.02 8.20 13.72
CA GLU A 53 -14.48 6.98 14.42
C GLU A 53 -15.96 6.66 14.18
N LYS A 54 -16.82 7.67 14.22
CA LYS A 54 -18.28 7.51 14.01
C LYS A 54 -18.66 7.07 12.59
N ASN A 55 -17.77 7.30 11.62
CA ASN A 55 -17.97 7.00 10.20
C ASN A 55 -17.16 5.77 9.75
N PHE A 56 -16.23 5.27 10.57
CA PHE A 56 -15.45 4.09 10.25
C PHE A 56 -16.38 2.89 9.98
N GLY A 57 -16.13 2.15 8.89
CA GLY A 57 -16.98 1.06 8.43
C GLY A 57 -18.29 1.47 7.75
N ARG A 58 -18.60 2.78 7.71
CA ARG A 58 -19.84 3.33 7.10
C ARG A 58 -19.61 3.98 5.73
N ASN A 59 -18.36 4.05 5.27
CA ASN A 59 -17.99 4.69 4.00
C ASN A 59 -17.95 3.73 2.81
N GLN A 60 -18.75 2.66 2.81
CA GLN A 60 -18.69 1.59 1.80
C GLN A 60 -18.81 2.10 0.36
N GLU A 61 -19.70 3.07 0.11
CA GLU A 61 -19.86 3.64 -1.23
C GLU A 61 -18.62 4.43 -1.69
N LEU A 62 -18.00 5.19 -0.78
CA LEU A 62 -16.78 5.93 -1.07
C LEU A 62 -15.59 4.99 -1.28
N LEU A 63 -15.47 3.96 -0.44
CA LEU A 63 -14.46 2.92 -0.58
C LEU A 63 -14.58 2.23 -1.94
N ALA A 64 -15.78 1.78 -2.33
CA ALA A 64 -16.02 1.14 -3.62
C ALA A 64 -15.64 2.04 -4.81
N LYS A 65 -15.90 3.36 -4.72
CA LYS A 65 -15.50 4.33 -5.74
C LYS A 65 -13.98 4.46 -5.87
N ILE A 66 -13.25 4.38 -4.75
CA ILE A 66 -11.78 4.46 -4.75
C ILE A 66 -11.18 3.12 -5.22
N GLU A 67 -11.73 2.00 -4.75
CA GLU A 67 -11.33 0.62 -5.12
C GLU A 67 -11.39 0.36 -6.62
N ALA A 68 -12.30 1.05 -7.33
CA ALA A 68 -12.38 0.97 -8.79
C ALA A 68 -11.09 1.38 -9.51
N LYS A 69 -10.19 2.13 -8.85
CA LYS A 69 -8.93 2.63 -9.45
C LYS A 69 -7.69 2.36 -8.61
N TYR A 70 -7.81 2.34 -7.28
CA TYR A 70 -6.67 2.21 -6.38
C TYR A 70 -6.99 1.22 -5.27
N GLN A 71 -6.00 0.49 -4.80
CA GLN A 71 -6.11 -0.17 -3.51
C GLN A 71 -6.35 0.88 -2.43
N VAL A 72 -7.30 0.65 -1.54
CA VAL A 72 -7.65 1.58 -0.47
C VAL A 72 -7.80 0.85 0.86
N VAL A 73 -7.43 1.54 1.93
CA VAL A 73 -7.56 1.06 3.30
C VAL A 73 -8.25 2.15 4.12
N GLU A 74 -9.34 1.79 4.78
CA GLU A 74 -9.96 2.68 5.76
C GLU A 74 -9.20 2.64 7.09
N PHE A 75 -8.93 3.83 7.60
CA PHE A 75 -8.11 4.10 8.78
C PHE A 75 -8.86 5.07 9.70
N ALA A 76 -8.83 4.86 11.01
CA ALA A 76 -9.36 5.79 11.99
C ALA A 76 -8.21 6.34 12.83
N GLY A 77 -7.71 7.53 12.48
CA GLY A 77 -6.44 8.02 13.03
C GLY A 77 -6.43 8.28 14.53
N ASN A 78 -7.50 8.85 15.07
CA ASN A 78 -7.59 9.13 16.49
C ASN A 78 -7.61 7.82 17.31
N PHE A 79 -8.44 6.87 16.89
CA PHE A 79 -8.48 5.53 17.47
C PHE A 79 -7.11 4.86 17.50
N GLU A 80 -6.32 4.95 16.44
CA GLU A 80 -4.97 4.35 16.40
C GLU A 80 -3.98 5.03 17.34
N MET A 81 -4.12 6.34 17.58
CA MET A 81 -3.31 7.03 18.59
C MET A 81 -3.67 6.57 20.00
N ASP A 82 -4.96 6.41 20.29
CA ASP A 82 -5.43 5.90 21.58
C ASP A 82 -4.99 4.45 21.78
N LEU A 83 -5.11 3.62 20.73
CA LEU A 83 -4.65 2.24 20.73
C LEU A 83 -3.14 2.14 21.01
N ALA A 84 -2.33 3.04 20.44
CA ALA A 84 -0.89 3.07 20.64
C ALA A 84 -0.46 3.53 22.05
N ALA A 85 -1.37 4.12 22.84
CA ALA A 85 -1.11 4.52 24.22
C ALA A 85 -1.24 3.36 25.22
N PHE A 86 -1.92 2.27 24.84
CA PHE A 86 -2.00 1.07 25.67
C PHE A 86 -0.65 0.36 25.70
N SER A 87 -0.18 0.06 26.92
CA SER A 87 1.03 -0.74 27.14
C SER A 87 0.73 -2.22 27.30
N ASP A 88 -0.52 -2.56 27.66
CA ASP A 88 -1.02 -3.92 27.77
C ASP A 88 -1.79 -4.33 26.51
N SER A 89 -1.41 -5.47 25.93
CA SER A 89 -2.07 -6.05 24.76
C SER A 89 -3.50 -6.54 25.05
N GLU A 90 -3.81 -6.94 26.28
CA GLU A 90 -5.15 -7.42 26.65
C GLU A 90 -6.14 -6.24 26.70
N GLU A 91 -5.73 -5.12 27.30
CA GLU A 91 -6.50 -3.88 27.32
C GLU A 91 -6.72 -3.33 25.91
N ALA A 92 -5.66 -3.31 25.08
CA ALA A 92 -5.76 -2.92 23.68
C ALA A 92 -6.76 -3.81 22.91
N GLY A 93 -6.74 -5.12 23.18
CA GLY A 93 -7.66 -6.10 22.59
C GLY A 93 -9.12 -5.85 22.97
N LEU A 94 -9.39 -5.54 24.24
CA LEU A 94 -10.73 -5.19 24.73
C LEU A 94 -11.23 -3.90 24.06
N PHE A 95 -10.40 -2.87 23.97
CA PHE A 95 -10.74 -1.60 23.31
C PHE A 95 -11.06 -1.77 21.83
N MET A 96 -10.29 -2.61 21.11
CA MET A 96 -10.57 -2.98 19.72
C MET A 96 -11.91 -3.73 19.58
N ALA A 97 -12.20 -4.67 20.49
CA ALA A 97 -13.44 -5.44 20.47
C ALA A 97 -14.67 -4.58 20.72
N GLU A 98 -14.61 -3.62 21.67
CA GLU A 98 -15.70 -2.68 21.93
C GLU A 98 -16.04 -1.82 20.72
N MET A 99 -15.03 -1.44 19.94
CA MET A 99 -15.20 -0.64 18.73
C MET A 99 -15.50 -1.46 17.46
N GLY A 100 -15.53 -2.80 17.56
CA GLY A 100 -15.77 -3.69 16.43
C GLY A 100 -14.62 -3.74 15.42
N ILE A 101 -13.39 -3.45 15.86
CA ILE A 101 -12.19 -3.44 15.03
C ILE A 101 -11.42 -4.73 15.29
N ALA A 102 -11.16 -5.52 14.23
CA ALA A 102 -10.51 -6.82 14.36
C ALA A 102 -8.97 -6.77 14.35
N GLU A 103 -8.39 -5.74 13.75
CA GLU A 103 -6.94 -5.62 13.57
C GLU A 103 -6.53 -4.14 13.52
N SER A 104 -5.40 -3.81 14.14
CA SER A 104 -4.82 -2.46 14.08
C SER A 104 -4.61 -2.04 12.62
N ALA A 105 -4.85 -0.78 12.33
CA ALA A 105 -4.59 -0.25 11.01
C ALA A 105 -3.08 -0.22 10.71
N ARG A 106 -2.21 -0.13 11.74
CA ARG A 106 -0.76 -0.30 11.59
C ARG A 106 -0.38 -1.63 10.95
N ASP A 107 -0.93 -2.74 11.44
CA ASP A 107 -0.58 -4.08 10.93
C ASP A 107 -1.12 -4.29 9.53
N ARG A 108 -2.35 -3.83 9.28
CA ARG A 108 -2.94 -3.80 7.93
C ARG A 108 -2.06 -2.99 6.97
N MET A 109 -1.66 -1.77 7.34
CA MET A 109 -0.79 -0.91 6.52
C MET A 109 0.57 -1.57 6.25
N THR A 110 1.15 -2.25 7.23
CA THR A 110 2.42 -2.96 7.06
C THR A 110 2.27 -4.08 6.02
N ARG A 111 1.19 -4.86 6.09
CA ARG A 111 0.88 -5.91 5.11
C ARG A 111 0.68 -5.34 3.71
N PHE A 112 -0.11 -4.28 3.58
CA PHE A 112 -0.34 -3.60 2.29
C PHE A 112 0.96 -3.03 1.70
N ALA A 113 1.83 -2.46 2.53
CA ALA A 113 3.12 -1.96 2.07
C ALA A 113 4.03 -3.10 1.54
N TYR A 114 3.99 -4.28 2.16
CA TYR A 114 4.70 -5.45 1.65
C TYR A 114 4.14 -5.91 0.31
N GLU A 115 2.82 -6.05 0.19
CA GLU A 115 2.16 -6.49 -1.04
C GLU A 115 2.44 -5.54 -2.20
N ILE A 116 2.28 -4.23 -2.01
CA ILE A 116 2.43 -3.25 -3.08
C ILE A 116 3.89 -3.08 -3.54
N LEU A 117 4.85 -3.31 -2.64
CA LEU A 117 6.27 -3.32 -2.97
C LEU A 117 6.73 -4.65 -3.58
N GLY A 118 5.83 -5.64 -3.71
CA GLY A 118 6.15 -6.98 -4.17
C GLY A 118 7.16 -7.64 -3.24
N ARG A 119 6.89 -7.63 -1.93
CA ARG A 119 7.76 -8.20 -0.90
C ARG A 119 7.11 -9.38 -0.22
N ILE A 120 7.92 -10.38 0.11
CA ILE A 120 7.52 -11.54 0.91
C ILE A 120 8.52 -11.77 2.04
N SER A 121 8.10 -12.55 3.04
CA SER A 121 8.96 -12.98 4.14
C SER A 121 9.31 -14.46 4.00
N PHE A 122 10.60 -14.80 4.01
CA PHE A 122 11.05 -16.19 4.22
C PHE A 122 11.49 -16.36 5.68
N ILE A 123 11.20 -17.52 6.28
CA ILE A 123 11.48 -17.78 7.69
C ILE A 123 12.63 -18.78 7.81
N THR A 124 13.60 -18.48 8.68
CA THR A 124 14.59 -19.44 9.18
C THR A 124 14.31 -19.80 10.63
N VAL A 125 14.42 -21.08 10.97
CA VAL A 125 14.21 -21.60 12.32
C VAL A 125 15.46 -22.38 12.75
N GLY A 126 16.07 -21.97 13.87
CA GLY A 126 17.15 -22.67 14.56
C GLY A 126 16.82 -22.80 16.05
N ALA A 127 17.67 -23.51 16.81
CA ALA A 127 17.49 -23.69 18.25
C ALA A 127 17.54 -22.37 19.03
N ASP A 128 18.38 -21.43 18.58
CA ASP A 128 18.61 -20.15 19.26
C ASP A 128 17.90 -18.95 18.60
N GLU A 129 17.44 -19.08 17.35
CA GLU A 129 16.87 -17.97 16.59
C GLU A 129 15.75 -18.40 15.63
N VAL A 130 14.67 -17.62 15.64
CA VAL A 130 13.65 -17.63 14.58
C VAL A 130 13.63 -16.25 13.94
N ARG A 131 13.80 -16.18 12.61
CA ARG A 131 13.92 -14.91 11.89
C ARG A 131 13.13 -14.88 10.60
N ALA A 132 12.49 -13.73 10.35
CA ALA A 132 11.85 -13.39 9.09
C ALA A 132 12.76 -12.49 8.25
N TRP A 133 12.86 -12.79 6.96
CA TRP A 133 13.72 -12.10 6.01
C TRP A 133 12.92 -11.60 4.81
N THR A 134 13.01 -10.31 4.52
CA THR A 134 12.27 -9.65 3.44
C THR A 134 12.94 -9.87 2.07
N LEU A 135 12.22 -10.50 1.14
CA LEU A 135 12.65 -10.70 -0.25
C LEU A 135 11.75 -9.94 -1.23
N ARG A 136 12.21 -9.79 -2.48
CA ARG A 136 11.38 -9.28 -3.59
C ARG A 136 10.79 -10.44 -4.37
N THR A 137 9.51 -10.34 -4.72
CA THR A 137 8.81 -11.22 -5.65
C THR A 137 9.02 -10.76 -7.09
#